data_AF-A0A1H4WL54-F1
#
_entry.id   AF-A0A1H4WL54-F1
#
_cell.length_a   1.000
_cell.length_b   1.000
_cell.length_c   1.000
_cell.angle_alpha   90.00
_cell.angle_beta   90.00
_cell.angle_gamma   90.00
#
_symmetry.space_group_name_H-M   'P 1'
#
loop_
_entity.id
_entity.type
_entity.pdbx_description
1 polymer ?
#
loop_
_entity_poly.entity_id
_entity_poly.type
_entity_poly.pdbx_seq_one_letter_code
_entity_poly.pdbx_strand_id
1 'polypeptide(L)' 'MVSAGPDVVKWGGYAVKGDSGSGVFLTVRTANGYDAYAVGLLSSGDTDRSNEVTYLDDTLSRWGLNLLLT' A
#
# COMPACT_ATOMS: atom_id res chain seq x y z
N MET A 1 9.84 -8.84 11.18
CA MET A 1 9.06 -9.23 9.99
C MET A 1 7.62 -8.81 10.26
N VAL A 2 7.09 -7.83 9.52
CA VAL A 2 5.66 -7.50 9.59
C VAL A 2 4.96 -8.55 8.73
N SER A 3 4.34 -9.56 9.34
CA SER A 3 3.53 -10.53 8.59
C SER A 3 2.10 -10.00 8.47
N ALA A 4 1.54 -10.11 7.26
CA ALA A 4 0.17 -9.73 6.98
C ALA A 4 -0.81 -10.57 7.84
N GLY A 5 -1.66 -9.87 8.59
CA GLY A 5 -2.90 -10.44 9.12
C GLY A 5 -3.97 -10.51 8.01
N PRO A 6 -5.24 -10.79 8.33
CA PRO A 6 -6.34 -10.96 7.37
C PRO A 6 -6.63 -9.73 6.48
N ASP A 7 -5.96 -8.60 6.69
CA ASP A 7 -6.20 -7.31 6.04
C ASP A 7 -5.23 -7.07 4.86
N VAL A 8 -5.31 -7.96 3.85
CA VAL A 8 -4.51 -7.85 2.62
C VAL A 8 -5.41 -7.53 1.44
N VAL A 9 -5.03 -6.54 0.63
CA VAL A 9 -5.75 -6.16 -0.60
C VAL A 9 -5.06 -6.77 -1.80
N LYS A 10 -5.85 -7.39 -2.69
CA LYS A 10 -5.37 -7.76 -4.03
C LYS A 10 -5.18 -6.50 -4.87
N TRP A 11 -3.97 -6.29 -5.36
CA TRP A 11 -3.59 -5.17 -6.20
C TRP A 11 -3.12 -5.68 -7.56
N GLY A 12 -3.84 -5.28 -8.62
CA GLY A 12 -3.59 -5.71 -9.99
C GLY A 12 -2.51 -4.90 -10.73
N GLY A 13 -1.79 -4.03 -10.03
CA GLY A 13 -0.70 -3.25 -10.61
C GLY A 13 0.52 -4.11 -10.93
N TYR A 14 1.38 -3.61 -11.81
CA TYR A 14 2.63 -4.28 -12.17
C TYR A 14 3.70 -4.04 -11.09
N ALA A 15 4.30 -5.11 -10.57
CA ALA A 15 5.46 -5.07 -9.68
C ALA A 15 6.31 -6.31 -9.93
N VAL A 16 7.61 -6.22 -9.65
CA VAL A 16 8.57 -7.31 -9.84
C VAL A 16 9.34 -7.61 -8.56
N LYS A 17 10.12 -8.68 -8.57
CA LYS A 17 11.04 -8.99 -7.46
C LYS A 17 11.95 -7.80 -7.15
N GLY A 18 11.90 -7.35 -5.91
CA GLY A 18 12.62 -6.16 -5.45
C GLY A 18 11.68 -5.03 -5.02
N ASP A 19 10.43 -5.01 -5.49
CA ASP A 19 9.47 -3.94 -5.21
C ASP A 19 8.75 -4.09 -3.86
N SER A 20 8.94 -5.21 -3.14
CA SER A 20 8.35 -5.43 -1.82
C SER A 20 8.72 -4.28 -0.85
N GLY A 21 7.73 -3.78 -0.13
CA GLY A 21 7.85 -2.60 0.73
C GLY A 21 7.59 -1.26 0.02
N SER A 22 7.39 -1.24 -1.30
CA SER A 22 7.00 -0.01 -2.00
C SER A 22 5.59 0.44 -1.61
N GLY A 23 5.40 1.76 -1.54
CA GLY A 23 4.10 2.36 -1.23
C GLY A 23 3.10 2.21 -2.37
N VAL A 24 1.88 1.82 -2.02
CA VAL A 24 0.74 1.80 -2.94
C VAL A 24 -0.19 2.96 -2.60
N PHE A 25 -0.49 3.77 -3.61
CA PHE A 25 -1.29 4.98 -3.49
C PHE A 25 -2.51 4.91 -4.41
N LEU A 26 -3.64 5.44 -3.96
CA LEU A 26 -4.82 5.70 -4.78
C LEU A 26 -4.85 7.16 -5.18
N THR A 27 -5.01 7.43 -6.47
CA THR A 27 -5.21 8.78 -6.97
C THR A 27 -6.70 9.06 -7.16
N VAL A 28 -7.19 10.12 -6.54
CA VAL A 28 -8.59 10.53 -6.61
C VAL A 28 -8.66 11.89 -7.28
N ARG A 29 -9.53 12.03 -8.29
CA ARG A 29 -9.75 13.31 -8.96
C ARG A 29 -10.55 14.23 -8.06
N THR A 30 -10.07 15.47 -7.90
CA THR A 30 -10.74 16.54 -7.15
C THR A 30 -11.07 17.71 -8.08
N ALA A 31 -11.73 18.74 -7.54
CA ALA A 31 -11.99 19.97 -8.29
C ALA A 31 -10.70 20.71 -8.71
N ASN A 32 -9.60 20.49 -7.98
CA ASN A 32 -8.33 21.20 -8.14
C ASN A 32 -7.22 20.33 -8.76
N GLY A 33 -7.50 19.08 -9.14
CA GLY A 33 -6.50 18.17 -9.70
C GLY A 33 -6.69 16.72 -9.26
N TYR A 34 -5.62 16.11 -8.79
CA TYR A 34 -5.63 14.75 -8.24
C TYR A 34 -4.95 14.75 -6.87
N ASP A 35 -5.57 14.10 -5.90
CA ASP A 35 -5.00 13.83 -4.59
C ASP A 35 -4.51 12.38 -4.54
N ALA A 36 -3.44 12.10 -3.81
CA ALA A 36 -2.90 10.76 -3.63
C ALA A 36 -3.07 10.32 -2.16
N TYR A 37 -3.65 9.14 -1.96
CA TYR A 37 -3.90 8.56 -0.64
C TYR A 37 -3.08 7.29 -0.49
N ALA A 38 -2.26 7.22 0.56
CA ALA A 38 -1.51 6.01 0.88
C ALA A 38 -2.48 4.91 1.35
N VAL A 39 -2.41 3.74 0.72
CA VAL A 39 -3.22 2.58 1.11
C VAL A 39 -2.40 1.63 1.97
N GLY A 40 -1.18 1.35 1.56
CA GLY A 40 -0.42 0.23 2.09
C GLY A 40 0.95 0.07 1.46
N LEU A 41 1.59 -1.03 1.82
CA LEU A 41 2.89 -1.44 1.27
C LEU A 41 2.74 -2.75 0.49
N LEU A 42 3.44 -2.86 -0.64
CA LEU A 42 3.55 -4.10 -1.39
C LEU A 42 4.17 -5.18 -0.50
N SER A 43 3.54 -6.36 -0.47
CA SER A 43 3.95 -7.47 0.37
C SER A 43 4.42 -8.66 -0.47
N SER A 44 3.48 -9.33 -1.13
CA SER A 44 3.64 -10.55 -1.89
C SER A 44 2.90 -10.49 -3.22
N GLY A 45 3.06 -11.52 -4.05
CA GLY A 45 2.31 -11.69 -5.28
C GLY A 45 2.70 -13.00 -5.98
N ASP A 46 1.71 -13.64 -6.61
CA ASP A 46 1.94 -14.89 -7.35
C ASP A 46 2.56 -14.63 -8.72
N THR A 47 2.28 -13.46 -9.29
CA THR A 47 2.79 -12.99 -10.59
C THR A 47 3.02 -11.49 -10.53
N ASP A 48 3.72 -10.95 -11.52
CA ASP A 48 4.01 -9.52 -11.60
C ASP A 48 2.76 -8.62 -11.69
N ARG A 49 1.56 -9.18 -11.93
CA ARG A 49 0.29 -8.45 -11.97
C ARG A 49 -0.75 -8.91 -10.95
N SER A 50 -0.38 -9.83 -10.06
CA SER A 50 -1.27 -10.35 -9.02
C SER A 50 -0.59 -10.19 -7.67
N ASN A 51 -0.52 -8.94 -7.24
CA ASN A 51 0.21 -8.52 -6.05
C ASN A 51 -0.75 -8.30 -4.88
N GLU A 52 -0.19 -8.25 -3.68
CA GLU A 52 -0.87 -8.10 -2.42
C GLU A 52 -0.29 -6.92 -1.65
N VAL A 53 -1.18 -6.17 -1.01
CA VAL A 53 -0.84 -4.95 -0.28
C VAL A 53 -1.31 -5.11 1.15
N THR A 54 -0.42 -4.88 2.11
CA THR A 54 -0.78 -4.80 3.53
C THR A 54 -1.24 -3.38 3.85
N TYR A 55 -2.38 -3.23 4.52
CA TYR A 55 -2.88 -1.91 4.91
C TYR A 55 -1.92 -1.18 5.85
N LEU A 56 -1.73 0.12 5.58
CA LEU A 56 -0.85 0.97 6.36
C LEU A 56 -1.48 1.41 7.69
N ASP A 57 -2.79 1.62 7.72
CA ASP A 57 -3.52 2.20 8.85
C ASP A 57 -3.36 1.38 10.14
N ASP A 58 -3.58 0.06 10.07
CA ASP A 58 -3.41 -0.84 11.21
C ASP A 58 -2.00 -0.80 11.79
N THR A 59 -1.00 -0.68 10.92
CA THR A 59 0.39 -0.59 11.34
C THR A 59 0.66 0.76 12.01
N LEU A 60 0.25 1.87 11.40
CA LEU A 60 0.44 3.20 11.99
C LEU A 60 -0.24 3.31 13.35
N SER A 61 -1.50 2.89 13.45
CA SER A 61 -2.29 2.87 14.68
C SER A 61 -1.64 2.03 15.76
N ARG A 62 -1.23 0.79 15.44
CA ARG A 62 -0.57 -0.13 16.39
C ARG A 62 0.70 0.46 17.00
N TRP A 63 1.46 1.25 16.23
CA TRP A 63 2.75 1.79 16.65
C TRP A 63 2.69 3.27 17.05
N GLY A 64 1.51 3.91 17.03
CA GLY A 64 1.36 5.33 17.35
C GLY A 64 2.13 6.24 16.39
N LEU A 65 2.24 5.84 15.13
CA LEU A 65 2.99 6.56 14.09
C LEU A 65 2.05 7.43 13.26
N ASN A 66 2.57 8.55 12.75
CA ASN A 66 1.87 9.41 11.82
C ASN A 66 2.56 9.37 10.45
N LEU A 67 1.76 9.40 9.38
CA LEU A 67 2.30 9.60 8.05
C LEU A 67 2.80 11.05 7.91
N LEU A 68 4.03 11.23 7.45
CA LEU A 68 4.55 12.55 7.14
C LEU A 68 3.99 13.00 5.78
N LEU A 69 3.26 14.11 5.80
CA LEU A 69 2.73 14.76 4.61
C LEU A 69 3.60 15.99 4.31
N THR A 70 4.01 16.16 3.05
CA THR A 70 4.80 17.31 2.57
C THR A 70 3.95 18.27 1.78
#